data_AF-C4G849-F1
#
_entry.id   AF-C4G849-F1
#
_cell.length_a   1.000
_cell.length_b   1.000
_cell.length_c   1.000
_cell.angle_alpha   90.00
_cell.angle_beta   90.00
_cell.angle_gamma   90.00
#
_symmetry.space_group_name_H-M   'P 1'
#
loop_
_entity.id
_entity.type
_entity.pdbx_description
1 polymer ?
#
loop_
_entity_poly.entity_id
_entity_poly.type
_entity_poly.pdbx_seq_one_letter_code
_entity_poly.pdbx_strand_id
1 'polypeptide(L)' 'MISVKSEEKMKQKDLIKKLTEAGFEFSSHGGNHDIYVRGKDREVIPRHREVNERLARSILKKWRLE' A
#
# COMPACT_ATOMS: atom_id res chain seq x y z
N MET A 1 -4.80 -31.88 8.52
CA MET A 1 -3.83 -30.96 7.90
C MET A 1 -4.51 -29.61 7.73
N ILE A 2 -4.19 -28.64 8.58
CA ILE A 2 -4.69 -27.28 8.41
C ILE A 2 -3.89 -26.70 7.25
N SER A 3 -4.55 -26.50 6.11
CA SER A 3 -3.96 -25.87 4.94
C SER A 3 -3.59 -24.43 5.33
N VAL A 4 -2.33 -24.21 5.69
CA VAL A 4 -1.76 -22.88 5.93
C VAL A 4 -1.81 -22.16 4.59
N LYS A 5 -2.82 -21.30 4.41
CA LYS A 5 -2.95 -20.44 3.24
C LYS A 5 -1.63 -19.70 3.07
N SER A 6 -0.92 -19.99 1.98
CA SER A 6 0.24 -19.22 1.53
C SER A 6 -0.09 -17.74 1.66
N GLU A 7 0.69 -17.00 2.45
CA GLU A 7 0.54 -15.55 2.55
C GLU A 7 0.83 -14.95 1.17
N GLU A 8 -0.23 -14.68 0.41
CA GLU A 8 -0.14 -13.93 -0.84
C GLU A 8 0.41 -12.54 -0.51
N LYS A 9 1.56 -12.20 -1.11
CA LYS A 9 2.22 -10.91 -0.91
C LYS A 9 2.06 -10.06 -2.16
N MET A 10 1.55 -8.84 -2.00
CA MET A 10 1.46 -7.86 -3.07
C MET A 10 2.78 -7.08 -3.14
N LYS A 11 3.30 -6.79 -4.34
CA LYS A 11 4.50 -5.94 -4.42
C LYS A 11 4.12 -4.51 -4.07
N GLN A 12 4.98 -3.84 -3.30
CA GLN A 12 4.78 -2.43 -2.94
C GLN A 12 4.62 -1.54 -4.18
N LYS A 13 5.34 -1.84 -5.26
CA LYS A 13 5.25 -1.12 -6.53
C LYS A 13 3.84 -1.13 -7.11
N ASP A 14 3.12 -2.25 -7.04
CA ASP A 14 1.76 -2.36 -7.55
C ASP A 14 0.79 -1.52 -6.70
N LEU A 15 0.99 -1.50 -5.37
CA LEU A 15 0.18 -0.70 -4.46
C LEU A 15 0.42 0.79 -4.69
N ILE A 16 1.69 1.19 -4.81
CA ILE A 16 2.07 2.57 -5.13
C ILE A 16 1.46 2.99 -6.45
N LYS A 17 1.56 2.16 -7.50
CA LYS A 17 1.00 2.48 -8.82
C LYS A 17 -0.50 2.80 -8.74
N LYS A 18 -1.29 1.97 -8.06
CA LYS A 18 -2.72 2.22 -7.84
C LYS A 18 -2.97 3.51 -7.06
N LEU A 19 -2.16 3.79 -6.04
CA LEU A 19 -2.24 5.05 -5.29
C LEU A 19 -1.93 6.26 -6.19
N THR A 20 -0.86 6.20 -6.99
CA THR A 20 -0.50 7.27 -7.92
C THR A 20 -1.56 7.49 -8.99
N GLU A 21 -2.16 6.42 -9.54
CA GLU A 21 -3.29 6.49 -10.47
C GLU A 21 -4.54 7.12 -9.82
N ALA A 22 -4.72 6.92 -8.51
CA ALA A 22 -5.77 7.57 -7.74
C ALA A 22 -5.45 9.05 -7.42
N GLY A 23 -4.27 9.56 -7.75
CA GLY A 23 -3.83 10.92 -7.46
C GLY A 23 -3.12 11.09 -6.12
N PHE A 24 -2.60 10.01 -5.52
CA PHE A 24 -1.66 10.12 -4.41
C PHE A 24 -0.26 10.44 -4.92
N GLU A 25 0.32 11.48 -4.35
CA GLU A 25 1.65 11.96 -4.67
C GLU A 25 2.60 11.63 -3.53
N PHE A 26 3.84 11.33 -3.89
CA PHE A 26 4.87 11.13 -2.91
C PHE A 26 5.15 12.44 -2.16
N SER A 27 5.07 12.42 -0.83
CA SER A 27 5.24 13.60 0.02
C SER A 27 6.60 13.62 0.70
N SER A 28 6.94 12.57 1.46
CA SER A 28 8.17 12.54 2.25
C SER A 28 8.61 11.13 2.58
N HIS A 29 9.93 10.95 2.72
CA HIS A 29 10.54 9.69 3.08
C HIS A 29 10.70 9.68 4.60
N GLY A 30 9.96 8.81 5.28
CA GLY A 30 10.29 8.42 6.65
C GLY A 30 11.45 7.42 6.67
N GLY A 31 11.95 7.06 7.85
CA GLY A 31 13.08 6.13 7.96
C GLY A 31 12.80 4.75 7.32
N ASN A 32 11.64 4.16 7.59
CA ASN A 32 11.26 2.81 7.10
C ASN A 32 9.98 2.81 6.23
N HIS A 33 9.41 3.97 5.93
CA HIS A 33 8.17 4.10 5.18
C HIS A 33 8.16 5.36 4.32
N ASP A 34 7.40 5.30 3.23
CA ASP A 34 7.14 6.41 2.33
C ASP A 34 5.76 7.00 2.65
N ILE A 35 5.65 8.32 2.67
CA ILE A 35 4.38 9.01 2.90
C ILE A 35 3.83 9.47 1.55
N TYR A 36 2.62 9.02 1.24
CA TYR A 36 1.86 9.45 0.08
C TYR A 36 0.71 10.32 0.52
N VAL A 37 0.50 11.45 -0.17
CA VAL A 37 -0.57 12.40 0.15
C VAL A 37 -1.44 12.67 -1.06
N ARG A 38 -2.72 12.90 -0.83
CA ARG A 38 -3.69 13.30 -1.85
C ARG A 38 -4.51 14.45 -1.28
N GLY A 39 -4.11 15.68 -1.56
CA GLY A 39 -4.75 16.87 -0.98
C GLY A 39 -4.63 16.89 0.55
N LYS A 40 -5.72 16.57 1.26
CA LYS A 40 -5.74 16.50 2.74
C LYS A 40 -5.51 15.08 3.28
N ASP A 41 -5.56 14.09 2.40
CA ASP A 41 -5.40 12.69 2.76
C ASP A 41 -3.92 12.31 2.82
N ARG A 42 -3.55 11.47 3.78
CA ARG A 42 -2.20 10.93 3.92
C ARG A 42 -2.24 9.42 4.15
N GLU A 43 -1.34 8.71 3.50
CA GLU A 43 -1.16 7.28 3.64
C GLU A 43 0.32 6.94 3.82
N VAL A 44 0.59 6.03 4.73
CA VAL A 44 1.95 5.61 5.06
C VAL A 44 2.18 4.23 4.45
N ILE A 45 3.09 4.16 3.49
CA ILE A 45 3.39 2.94 2.75
C ILE A 45 4.73 2.39 3.23
N PRO A 46 4.78 1.21 3.86
CA PRO A 46 6.04 0.62 4.31
C PRO A 46 6.95 0.31 3.11
N ARG A 47 8.26 0.52 3.26
CA ARG A 47 9.25 0.33 2.20
C ARG A 47 9.69 -1.12 2.03
N HIS A 48 8.72 -2.03 2.01
CA HIS A 48 8.97 -3.46 1.93
C HIS A 48 8.86 -3.92 0.49
N ARG A 49 9.77 -4.77 0.01
CA ARG A 49 9.67 -5.34 -1.35
C ARG A 49 8.37 -6.12 -1.55
N GLU A 50 7.88 -6.74 -0.48
CA GLU A 50 6.65 -7.52 -0.43
C GLU A 50 5.76 -7.00 0.70
N VAL A 51 4.57 -6.51 0.34
CA VAL A 51 3.56 -6.00 1.27
C VAL A 51 2.53 -7.11 1.51
N ASN A 52 2.12 -7.30 2.77
CA ASN A 52 1.06 -8.25 3.09
C ASN A 52 -0.22 -7.86 2.34
N GLU A 53 -0.81 -8.78 1.58
CA GLU A 53 -2.00 -8.48 0.77
C GLU A 53 -3.15 -7.92 1.62
N ARG A 54 -3.31 -8.37 2.87
CA ARG A 54 -4.36 -7.82 3.76
C ARG A 54 -4.17 -6.34 4.02
N LEU A 55 -2.92 -5.91 4.21
CA LEU A 55 -2.59 -4.49 4.39
C LEU A 55 -2.88 -3.72 3.10
N ALA A 56 -2.39 -4.24 1.96
CA ALA A 56 -2.60 -3.61 0.66
C ALA A 56 -4.09 -3.48 0.31
N ARG A 57 -4.88 -4.54 0.47
CA ARG A 57 -6.34 -4.51 0.27
C ARG A 57 -7.03 -3.55 1.23
N SER A 58 -6.61 -3.48 2.49
CA SER A 58 -7.19 -2.53 3.44
C SER A 58 -6.94 -1.09 3.02
N ILE A 59 -5.74 -0.78 2.50
CA ILE A 59 -5.41 0.54 1.95
C ILE A 59 -6.25 0.83 0.71
N LEU A 60 -6.32 -0.09 -0.25
CA LEU A 60 -7.13 0.09 -1.47
C LEU A 60 -8.61 0.29 -1.14
N LYS A 61 -9.16 -0.50 -0.22
CA LYS A 61 -10.55 -0.39 0.22
C LYS A 61 -10.84 0.93 0.93
N LYS A 62 -9.91 1.40 1.78
CA LYS A 62 -9.99 2.71 2.44
C LYS A 62 -10.16 3.84 1.42
N TRP A 63 -9.49 3.74 0.28
CA TRP A 63 -9.52 4.73 -0.79
C TRP A 63 -10.51 4.40 -1.93
N ARG A 64 -11.30 3.33 -1.80
CA ARG A 64 -12.23 2.83 -2.84
C ARG A 64 -11.55 2.57 -4.20
N LEU A 65 -10.37 1.96 -4.16
CA LEU A 65 -9.54 1.58 -5.31
C LEU A 65 -9.58 0.07 -5.60
N GLU A 66 -10.64 -0.61 -5.15
CA GLU A 66 -10.89 -2.04 -5.38
C GLU A 66 -11.51 -2.30 -6.76
#